data_AF-H9MBM5-F1
#
_entry.id   AF-H9MBM5-F1
#
_cell.length_a   1.000
_cell.length_b   1.000
_cell.length_c   1.000
_cell.angle_alpha   90.00
_cell.angle_beta   90.00
_cell.angle_gamma   90.00
#
_symmetry.space_group_name_H-M   'P 1'
#
loop_
_entity.id
_entity.type
_entity.pdbx_description
1 polymer ?
#
loop_
_entity_poly.entity_id
_entity_poly.type
_entity_poly.pdbx_seq_one_letter_code
_entity_poly.pdbx_strand_id
1 'polypeptide(L)' 'THFLIPWLQKPYIFEIRTKPRSISTITGTKDLQMVNISLRILARPKEDSLPDIFQRLGLDYDERVLPSIGNEVL' A
#
# COMPACT_ATOMS: atom_id res chain seq x y z
N THR A 1 -5.90 -25.16 -1.41
CA THR A 1 -5.75 -26.09 -2.55
C THR A 1 -5.07 -25.36 -3.69
N HIS A 2 -3.74 -25.39 -3.76
CA HIS A 2 -3.00 -24.77 -4.86
C HIS A 2 -2.21 -25.85 -5.58
N PHE A 3 -2.86 -26.52 -6.55
CA PHE A 3 -2.19 -27.43 -7.47
C PHE A 3 -1.53 -26.59 -8.56
N LEU A 4 -0.20 -26.50 -8.54
CA LEU A 4 0.56 -25.71 -9.50
C LEU A 4 0.89 -26.59 -10.71
N ILE A 5 0.50 -26.15 -11.91
CA ILE A 5 1.01 -26.72 -13.16
C ILE A 5 2.37 -26.03 -13.39
N PRO A 6 3.49 -26.76 -13.36
CA PRO A 6 4.80 -26.18 -13.70
C PRO A 6 4.70 -25.65 -15.14
N TRP A 7 5.53 -24.73 -15.64
CA TRP A 7 5.43 -24.06 -16.96
C TRP A 7 4.25 -23.09 -17.23
N LEU A 8 3.04 -23.25 -16.66
CA LEU A 8 1.92 -22.33 -16.92
C LEU A 8 1.70 -21.29 -15.82
N GLN A 9 1.99 -21.64 -14.56
CA GLN A 9 1.75 -20.78 -13.40
C GLN A 9 3.06 -20.33 -12.76
N LYS A 10 3.20 -19.03 -12.53
CA LYS A 10 4.34 -18.44 -11.80
C LYS A 10 3.91 -18.14 -10.35
N PRO A 11 4.61 -18.66 -9.33
CA PRO A 11 4.33 -18.29 -7.95
C PRO A 11 4.80 -16.86 -7.69
N TYR A 12 3.93 -16.04 -7.10
CA TYR A 12 4.26 -14.71 -6.60
C TYR A 12 4.31 -14.75 -5.08
N ILE A 13 5.48 -14.43 -4.52
CA ILE A 13 5.71 -14.45 -3.08
C ILE A 13 5.35 -13.07 -2.52
N PHE A 14 4.37 -13.04 -1.64
CA PHE A 14 3.96 -11.82 -0.95
C PHE A 14 4.48 -11.80 0.48
N GLU A 15 4.95 -10.64 0.90
CA GLU A 15 5.27 -10.39 2.29
C GLU A 15 4.06 -9.80 3.01
N ILE A 16 3.54 -10.53 4.00
CA ILE A 16 2.35 -10.16 4.78
C ILE A 16 2.68 -9.43 6.09
N ARG A 17 3.97 -9.21 6.37
CA ARG A 17 4.41 -8.55 7.59
C ARG A 17 4.11 -7.05 7.51
N THR A 18 3.82 -6.46 8.66
CA THR A 18 3.63 -5.01 8.78
C THR A 18 4.91 -4.28 8.36
N LYS A 19 4.79 -3.40 7.36
CA LYS A 19 5.88 -2.54 6.93
C LYS A 19 5.59 -1.09 7.30
N PRO A 20 6.54 -0.38 7.92
CA PRO A 20 6.42 1.05 8.10
C PRO A 20 6.69 1.78 6.79
N ARG A 21 5.84 2.74 6.44
CA ARG A 21 6.05 3.71 5.36
C ARG A 21 5.87 5.13 5.92
N SER A 22 6.76 6.03 5.53
CA SER A 22 6.69 7.45 5.92
C SER A 22 6.26 8.25 4.70
N ILE A 23 5.23 9.07 4.87
CA ILE A 23 4.73 9.97 3.82
C ILE A 23 4.88 11.39 4.35
N SER A 24 5.46 12.28 3.53
CA SER A 24 5.59 13.70 3.84
C SER A 24 4.82 14.51 2.81
N THR A 25 3.88 15.33 3.27
CA THR A 25 3.04 16.19 2.42
C THR A 25 3.03 17.61 2.97
N ILE A 26 2.93 18.59 2.07
CA ILE A 26 2.77 20.00 2.42
C ILE A 26 1.27 20.30 2.37
N THR A 27 0.68 20.72 3.49
CA THR A 27 -0.75 21.06 3.59
C THR A 27 -0.95 22.51 4.05
N GLY A 28 -2.10 23.09 3.67
CA GLY A 28 -2.52 24.42 4.07
C GLY A 28 -3.29 24.37 5.38
N THR A 29 -2.88 25.17 6.36
CA THR A 29 -3.59 25.33 7.63
C THR A 29 -4.77 26.31 7.49
N LYS A 30 -5.65 26.31 8.50
CA LYS A 30 -6.78 27.26 8.59
C LYS A 30 -6.34 28.73 8.57
N ASP A 31 -5.12 28.98 9.00
CA ASP A 31 -4.50 30.31 9.04
C ASP A 31 -3.75 30.64 7.74
N LEU A 32 -4.01 29.89 6.66
CA LEU A 32 -3.40 30.05 5.33
C LEU A 32 -1.88 29.86 5.31
N GLN A 33 -1.31 29.20 6.32
CA GLN A 33 0.12 28.86 6.34
C GLN A 33 0.35 27.48 5.75
N MET A 34 1.40 27.34 4.95
CA MET A 34 1.85 26.06 4.39
C MET A 34 2.73 25.34 5.41
N VAL A 35 2.32 24.15 5.85
CA VAL A 35 3.02 23.34 6.84
C VAL A 35 3.39 21.98 6.24
N ASN A 36 4.62 21.53 6.50
CA ASN A 36 5.07 20.19 6.14
C ASN A 36 4.71 19.21 7.25
N ILE A 37 3.90 18.21 6.93
CA ILE A 37 3.48 17.15 7.85
C ILE A 37 4.08 15.84 7.39
N SER A 38 4.65 15.10 8.32
CA SER A 38 5.14 13.73 8.11
C SER A 38 4.28 12.74 8.89
N LEU A 39 3.70 11.76 8.20
CA LEU A 39 2.93 10.68 8.79
C LEU A 39 3.66 9.35 8.62
N ARG A 40 3.74 8.56 9.69
CA ARG A 40 4.23 7.18 9.65
C ARG A 40 3.05 6.22 9.69
N ILE A 41 2.87 5.48 8.60
CA ILE A 41 1.80 4.49 8.44
C ILE A 41 2.41 3.09 8.61
N LEU A 42 1.74 2.26 9.41
CA LEU A 42 2.01 0.83 9.54
C LEU A 42 0.94 0.07 8.77
N ALA A 43 1.31 -0.55 7.65
CA ALA A 43 0.37 -1.26 6.80
C ALA A 43 0.76 -2.74 6.66
N ARG A 44 -0.26 -3.62 6.58
CA ARG A 44 -0.13 -5.02 6.19
C ARG A 44 -1.30 -5.43 5.30
N PRO A 45 -1.08 -6.27 4.28
CA PRO A 45 -2.18 -6.79 3.47
C PRO A 45 -3.00 -7.82 4.25
N LYS A 46 -4.28 -7.94 3.90
CA LYS A 46 -5.16 -9.01 4.40
C LYS A 46 -4.97 -10.27 3.55
N GLU A 47 -4.63 -11.38 4.20
CA GLU A 47 -4.29 -12.65 3.55
C GLU A 47 -5.40 -13.17 2.63
N ASP A 48 -6.66 -13.11 3.08
CA ASP A 48 -7.82 -13.56 2.31
C ASP A 48 -8.04 -12.76 1.01
N SER A 49 -7.59 -11.51 0.99
CA SER A 49 -7.81 -10.57 -0.14
C SER A 49 -6.57 -10.39 -1.02
N LEU A 50 -5.46 -11.09 -0.73
CA LEU A 50 -4.22 -11.01 -1.52
C LEU A 50 -4.44 -11.33 -3.02
N PRO A 51 -5.22 -12.36 -3.40
CA PRO A 51 -5.45 -12.64 -4.83
C PRO A 51 -6.14 -11.48 -5.54
N ASP A 52 -7.16 -10.88 -4.91
CA ASP A 52 -7.89 -9.75 -5.47
C ASP A 52 -7.02 -8.49 -5.57
N ILE A 53 -6.23 -8.22 -4.52
CA ILE A 53 -5.27 -7.11 -4.49
C ILE A 53 -4.26 -7.27 -5.63
N PHE A 54 -3.69 -8.46 -5.81
CA PHE A 54 -2.73 -8.73 -6.87
C PHE A 54 -3.34 -8.56 -8.26
N GLN A 55 -4.55 -9.07 -8.49
CA GLN A 55 -5.23 -8.94 -9.79
C GLN A 55 -5.55 -7.48 -10.14
N ARG A 56 -5.94 -6.66 -9.15
CA ARG A 56 -6.37 -5.28 -9.38
C ARG A 56 -5.23 -4.28 -9.41
N LEU A 57 -4.29 -4.40 -8.47
CA LEU A 57 -3.27 -3.38 -8.20
C LEU A 57 -1.88 -3.83 -8.65
N GLY A 58 -1.65 -5.13 -8.81
CA GLY A 58 -0.35 -5.72 -9.16
C GLY A 58 0.54 -5.96 -7.94
N LEU A 59 1.84 -6.13 -8.19
CA LEU A 59 2.85 -6.30 -7.13
C LEU A 59 3.10 -5.00 -6.35
N ASP A 60 3.00 -3.85 -7.02
CA ASP A 60 3.28 -2.52 -6.47
C ASP A 60 2.04 -1.87 -5.84
N TYR A 61 1.18 -2.68 -5.22
CA TYR A 61 -0.10 -2.23 -4.65
C TYR A 61 0.10 -1.22 -3.52
N ASP A 62 1.18 -1.37 -2.75
CA ASP A 62 1.50 -0.51 -1.62
C ASP A 62 1.90 0.90 -2.09
N GLU A 63 2.67 1.01 -3.16
CA GLU A 63 3.10 2.30 -3.70
C GLU A 63 1.97 3.09 -4.35
N ARG A 64 0.96 2.38 -4.88
CA ARG A 64 -0.20 3.03 -5.51
C ARG A 64 -1.22 3.53 -4.50
N VAL A 65 -1.45 2.78 -3.41
CA VAL A 65 -2.54 3.06 -2.47
C VAL A 65 -2.10 3.93 -1.29
N LEU A 66 -0.88 3.72 -0.77
CA LEU A 66 -0.43 4.42 0.42
C LEU A 66 -0.34 5.96 0.25
N PRO A 67 0.14 6.51 -0.88
CA PRO A 67 0.17 7.96 -1.09
C PRO A 67 -1.22 8.59 -1.14
N SER A 68 -2.19 7.91 -1.78
CA SER A 68 -3.56 8.41 -1.90
C SER A 68 -4.24 8.53 -0.54
N ILE A 69 -4.12 7.51 0.33
CA ILE A 69 -4.67 7.56 1.69
C ILE A 69 -4.02 8.66 2.52
N GLY A 70 -2.70 8.82 2.39
CA GLY A 70 -1.97 9.87 3.11
C GLY A 70 -2.50 11.27 2.80
N ASN A 71 -2.83 11.55 1.54
CA ASN A 71 -3.35 12.86 1.14
C ASN A 71 -4.83 13.06 1.47
N GLU A 72 -5.64 12.00 1.56
CA GLU A 72 -7.07 12.11 1.88
C GLU A 72 -7.36 12.28 3.37
N VAL A 73 -6.50 11.74 4.25
CA VAL A 73 -6.68 11.79 5.70
C VAL A 73 -6.11 13.08 6.33
N LEU A 74 -5.22 13.77 5.60
CA LEU A 74 -4.61 15.04 6.00
C LEU A 74 -5.46 16.24 5.61
#